data_AF-A0A0Q5WQ96-F1
#
_entry.id   AF-A0A0Q5WQ96-F1
#
_cell.length_a   1.000
_cell.length_b   1.000
_cell.length_c   1.000
_cell.angle_alpha   90.00
_cell.angle_beta   90.00
_cell.angle_gamma   90.00
#
_symmetry.space_group_name_H-M   'P 1'
#
loop_
_entity.id
_entity.type
_entity.pdbx_description
1 polymer ?
#
loop_
_entity_poly.entity_id
_entity_poly.type
_entity_poly.pdbx_seq_one_letter_code
_entity_poly.pdbx_strand_id
1 'polypeptide(L)'
;MLTLLLLLTSACSSDSLPDSPAQHDSADDDSVSIEQQQQELAAGFGISDPPPVEVIRLVTPEDRQQLVADCLLEQGFDTAEIIDSGLPSDQVAAYNLAEYVCAASYPINPDFMGAYTDRQISIQYDWTVDSVIPCLRAEGYTISDPPSREVFIETYTTDPFYPFAELFDLQLSNAEWNALEVRCPQIAPTNLLFPDAN
;
A
#
# COMPACT_ATOMS: atom_id res chain seq x y z
N MET A 1 87.26 17.20 -17.39
CA MET A 1 86.49 17.44 -18.65
C MET A 1 85.80 18.79 -18.55
N LEU A 2 85.28 19.31 -19.67
CA LEU A 2 84.91 20.72 -19.84
C LEU A 2 83.37 20.94 -19.88
N THR A 3 82.99 22.17 -19.53
CA THR A 3 81.68 22.83 -19.34
C THR A 3 80.58 22.64 -20.41
N LEU A 4 79.30 22.58 -19.98
CA LEU A 4 78.06 23.28 -20.49
C LEU A 4 76.86 22.86 -19.58
N LEU A 5 75.96 23.71 -19.03
CA LEU A 5 74.86 24.56 -19.59
C LEU A 5 73.77 23.74 -20.33
N LEU A 6 72.44 23.88 -20.13
CA LEU A 6 71.52 24.80 -19.39
C LEU A 6 70.56 23.99 -18.45
N LEU A 7 69.71 24.45 -17.50
CA LEU A 7 69.00 25.71 -17.09
C LEU A 7 67.49 25.86 -17.50
N LEU A 8 66.59 25.82 -16.48
CA LEU A 8 65.16 26.26 -16.42
C LEU A 8 64.10 25.43 -17.21
N THR A 9 62.79 25.40 -16.89
CA THR A 9 61.89 26.30 -16.10
C THR A 9 61.01 25.60 -15.05
N SER A 10 60.28 26.38 -14.22
CA SER A 10 59.29 25.94 -13.22
C SER A 10 57.85 26.31 -13.62
N ALA A 11 56.85 25.54 -13.14
CA ALA A 11 55.45 25.95 -13.02
C ALA A 11 54.75 25.13 -11.91
N CYS A 12 53.85 25.76 -11.15
CA CYS A 12 53.07 25.12 -10.08
C CYS A 12 51.61 24.89 -10.50
N SER A 13 50.99 23.85 -9.93
CA SER A 13 49.57 23.82 -9.53
C SER A 13 49.48 22.87 -8.34
N SER A 14 49.26 23.34 -7.11
CA SER A 14 47.98 23.80 -6.54
C SER A 14 47.29 22.64 -5.81
N ASP A 15 47.31 22.69 -4.48
CA ASP A 15 46.49 21.85 -3.62
C ASP A 15 45.02 21.95 -4.04
N SER A 16 44.43 20.79 -4.32
CA SER A 16 42.98 20.62 -4.48
C SER A 16 42.49 19.84 -3.28
N LEU A 17 41.49 20.39 -2.59
CA LEU A 17 40.92 19.82 -1.37
C LEU A 17 40.44 18.38 -1.60
N PRO A 18 40.44 17.50 -0.57
CA PRO A 18 39.76 16.22 -0.67
C PRO A 18 38.28 16.49 -0.97
N ASP A 19 37.84 16.05 -2.15
CA ASP A 19 36.46 16.19 -2.59
C ASP A 19 35.57 15.43 -1.61
N SER A 20 34.57 16.11 -1.05
CA SER A 20 33.75 15.58 0.05
C SER A 20 32.48 14.97 -0.55
N PRO A 21 32.37 13.63 -0.69
CA PRO A 21 31.16 13.02 -1.20
C PRO A 21 30.03 13.31 -0.22
N ALA A 22 28.86 13.62 -0.77
CA ALA A 22 27.66 14.05 -0.07
C ALA A 22 27.50 13.45 1.34
N GLN A 23 27.18 14.31 2.30
CA GLN A 23 26.46 13.88 3.50
C GLN A 23 25.24 13.08 3.03
N HIS A 24 25.26 11.76 3.22
CA HIS A 24 24.02 11.03 3.33
C HIS A 24 23.41 11.50 4.64
N ASP A 25 22.45 12.42 4.52
CA ASP A 25 21.59 12.81 5.62
C ASP A 25 20.58 11.68 5.81
N SER A 26 21.07 10.52 6.25
CA SER A 26 20.26 9.40 6.72
C SER A 26 19.67 9.77 8.07
N ALA A 27 18.72 10.72 8.03
CA ALA A 27 17.53 10.55 8.83
C ALA A 27 16.94 9.17 8.48
N ASP A 28 16.54 8.42 9.50
CA ASP A 28 15.84 7.16 9.30
C ASP A 28 14.46 7.47 8.69
N ASP A 29 14.39 7.42 7.36
CA ASP A 29 13.14 7.52 6.61
C ASP A 29 12.44 6.16 6.66
N ASP A 30 11.55 6.00 7.64
CA ASP A 30 10.69 4.81 7.80
C ASP A 30 9.66 4.65 6.65
N SER A 31 9.74 5.46 5.58
CA SER A 31 8.86 5.35 4.41
C SER A 31 9.14 4.09 3.58
N VAL A 32 8.08 3.39 3.20
CA VAL A 32 8.19 2.15 2.41
C VAL A 32 8.48 2.51 0.95
N SER A 33 9.76 2.42 0.58
CA SER A 33 10.24 2.69 -0.79
C SER A 33 9.44 1.91 -1.85
N ILE A 34 9.27 2.52 -3.03
CA ILE A 34 8.46 1.91 -4.11
C ILE A 34 9.04 0.57 -4.58
N GLU A 35 10.38 0.42 -4.55
CA GLU A 35 11.03 -0.86 -4.84
C GLU A 35 10.67 -1.92 -3.80
N GLN A 36 10.67 -1.58 -2.51
CA GLN A 36 10.23 -2.48 -1.44
C GLN A 36 8.75 -2.85 -1.59
N GLN A 37 7.86 -1.90 -1.92
CA GLN A 37 6.45 -2.20 -2.19
C GLN A 37 6.31 -3.22 -3.33
N GLN A 38 7.06 -3.08 -4.42
CA GLN A 38 7.04 -4.01 -5.54
C GLN A 38 7.63 -5.39 -5.16
N GLN A 39 8.67 -5.45 -4.33
CA GLN A 39 9.24 -6.71 -3.83
C GLN A 39 8.28 -7.46 -2.90
N GLU A 40 7.65 -6.76 -1.95
CA GLU A 40 6.65 -7.32 -1.02
C GLU A 40 5.41 -7.82 -1.78
N LEU A 41 4.93 -7.05 -2.76
CA LEU A 41 3.82 -7.42 -3.64
C LEU A 41 4.14 -8.68 -4.47
N ALA A 42 5.32 -8.74 -5.10
CA ALA A 42 5.76 -9.91 -5.85
C ALA A 42 5.86 -11.16 -4.96
N ALA A 43 6.40 -11.02 -3.75
CA ALA A 43 6.47 -12.09 -2.77
C ALA A 43 5.08 -12.57 -2.33
N GLY A 44 4.13 -11.65 -2.13
CA GLY A 44 2.72 -11.96 -1.81
C GLY A 44 2.03 -12.81 -2.89
N PHE A 45 2.30 -12.55 -4.17
CA PHE A 45 1.79 -13.34 -5.30
C PHE A 45 2.62 -14.61 -5.60
N GLY A 46 3.71 -14.87 -4.86
CA GLY A 46 4.60 -16.02 -5.07
C GLY A 46 5.57 -15.89 -6.24
N ILE A 47 5.82 -14.68 -6.73
CA ILE A 47 6.63 -14.39 -7.93
C ILE A 47 8.10 -14.21 -7.52
N SER A 48 8.94 -15.21 -7.83
CA SER A 48 10.37 -15.21 -7.42
C SER A 48 11.30 -14.39 -8.30
N ASP A 49 10.88 -14.01 -9.51
CA ASP A 49 11.64 -13.25 -10.50
C ASP A 49 10.67 -12.30 -11.24
N PRO A 50 10.22 -11.21 -10.57
CA PRO A 50 9.20 -10.34 -11.13
C PRO A 50 9.74 -9.49 -12.30
N PRO A 51 8.94 -9.25 -13.36
CA PRO A 51 9.34 -8.31 -14.40
C PRO A 51 9.42 -6.89 -13.84
N PRO A 52 10.32 -6.03 -14.37
CA PRO A 52 10.31 -4.61 -14.01
C PRO A 52 9.02 -3.94 -14.50
N VAL A 53 8.39 -3.15 -13.62
CA VAL A 53 7.11 -2.47 -13.88
C VAL A 53 7.30 -0.95 -13.81
N GLU A 54 6.82 -0.23 -14.82
CA GLU A 54 6.82 1.23 -14.85
C GLU A 54 5.73 1.80 -13.93
N VAL A 55 6.12 2.70 -13.03
CA VAL A 55 5.20 3.36 -12.10
C VAL A 55 4.47 4.49 -12.81
N ILE A 56 3.15 4.34 -12.99
CA ILE A 56 2.30 5.30 -13.70
C ILE A 56 1.97 6.49 -12.80
N ARG A 57 1.56 6.23 -11.55
CA ARG A 57 1.41 7.23 -10.49
C ARG A 57 1.38 6.58 -9.10
N LEU A 58 1.71 7.37 -8.07
CA LEU A 58 1.35 7.04 -6.69
C LEU A 58 -0.16 7.22 -6.49
N VAL A 59 -0.77 6.42 -5.61
CA VAL A 59 -2.23 6.39 -5.40
C VAL A 59 -2.62 6.34 -3.92
N THR A 60 -3.87 6.67 -3.62
CA THR A 60 -4.51 6.32 -2.33
C THR A 60 -4.80 4.80 -2.30
N PRO A 61 -4.99 4.19 -1.11
CA PRO A 61 -5.45 2.80 -1.02
C PRO A 61 -6.77 2.55 -1.77
N GLU A 62 -7.71 3.50 -1.70
CA GLU A 62 -9.01 3.45 -2.39
C GLU A 62 -8.88 3.53 -3.93
N ASP A 63 -8.11 4.48 -4.45
CA ASP A 63 -7.87 4.62 -5.91
C ASP A 63 -7.31 3.31 -6.48
N ARG A 64 -6.42 2.66 -5.74
CA ARG A 64 -5.69 1.46 -6.19
C ARG A 64 -6.63 0.31 -6.54
N GLN A 65 -7.69 0.10 -5.78
CA GLN A 65 -8.61 -1.03 -5.99
C GLN A 65 -9.28 -0.94 -7.38
N GLN A 66 -9.79 0.24 -7.75
CA GLN A 66 -10.41 0.43 -9.07
C GLN A 66 -9.38 0.35 -10.20
N LEU A 67 -8.22 0.99 -10.05
CA LEU A 67 -7.17 1.01 -11.09
C LEU A 67 -6.60 -0.40 -11.37
N VAL A 68 -6.50 -1.24 -10.35
CA VAL A 68 -6.08 -2.65 -10.51
C VAL A 68 -7.16 -3.46 -11.19
N ALA A 69 -8.45 -3.28 -10.83
CA ALA A 69 -9.55 -3.95 -11.51
C ALA A 69 -9.68 -3.55 -12.99
N ASP A 70 -9.55 -2.25 -13.31
CA ASP A 70 -9.55 -1.74 -14.69
C ASP A 70 -8.38 -2.33 -15.50
N CYS A 71 -7.18 -2.35 -14.94
CA CYS A 71 -5.98 -2.92 -15.56
C CYS A 71 -6.05 -4.45 -15.74
N LEU A 72 -6.67 -5.17 -14.80
CA LEU A 72 -6.92 -6.61 -14.93
C LEU A 72 -7.90 -6.88 -16.09
N LEU A 73 -8.96 -6.08 -16.20
CA LEU A 73 -9.93 -6.16 -17.31
C LEU A 73 -9.26 -5.86 -18.66
N GLU A 74 -8.36 -4.88 -18.75
CA GLU A 74 -7.55 -4.61 -19.95
C GLU A 74 -6.61 -5.78 -20.32
N GLN A 75 -6.12 -6.54 -19.32
CA GLN A 75 -5.36 -7.78 -19.53
C GLN A 75 -6.24 -9.02 -19.80
N GLY A 76 -7.57 -8.87 -19.82
CA GLY A 76 -8.53 -9.93 -20.12
C GLY A 76 -9.02 -10.74 -18.91
N PHE A 77 -8.77 -10.27 -17.69
CA PHE A 77 -9.27 -10.86 -16.45
C PHE A 77 -10.44 -10.02 -15.89
N ASP A 78 -11.68 -10.40 -16.22
CA ASP A 78 -12.86 -9.79 -15.60
C ASP A 78 -12.96 -10.25 -14.13
N THR A 79 -12.71 -9.31 -13.21
CA THR A 79 -12.71 -9.60 -11.77
C THR A 79 -14.09 -9.99 -11.26
N ALA A 80 -15.19 -9.52 -11.87
CA ALA A 80 -16.55 -9.90 -11.48
C ALA A 80 -16.89 -11.34 -11.92
N GLU A 81 -16.45 -11.76 -13.11
CA GLU A 81 -16.56 -13.17 -13.54
C GLU A 81 -15.74 -14.09 -12.62
N ILE A 82 -14.52 -13.68 -12.25
CA ILE A 82 -13.63 -14.42 -11.33
C ILE A 82 -14.23 -14.53 -9.92
N ILE A 83 -14.92 -13.48 -9.42
CA ILE A 83 -15.59 -13.48 -8.10
C ILE A 83 -16.77 -14.48 -8.05
N ASP A 84 -17.53 -14.60 -9.14
CA ASP A 84 -18.73 -15.45 -9.23
C ASP A 84 -18.41 -16.92 -9.58
N SER A 85 -17.61 -17.13 -10.64
CA SER A 85 -17.33 -18.46 -11.20
C SER A 85 -15.99 -19.07 -10.75
N GLY A 86 -15.10 -18.27 -10.16
CA GLY A 86 -13.76 -18.69 -9.76
C GLY A 86 -12.76 -18.78 -10.92
N LEU A 87 -11.47 -18.61 -10.60
CA LEU A 87 -10.40 -18.69 -11.59
C LEU A 87 -9.96 -20.15 -11.87
N PRO A 88 -9.81 -20.57 -13.14
CA PRO A 88 -9.24 -21.88 -13.49
C PRO A 88 -7.81 -22.05 -12.97
N SER A 89 -7.48 -23.24 -12.47
CA SER A 89 -6.19 -23.50 -11.79
C SER A 89 -4.96 -23.41 -12.68
N ASP A 90 -5.11 -23.50 -13.99
CA ASP A 90 -4.08 -23.26 -15.00
C ASP A 90 -3.89 -21.77 -15.33
N GLN A 91 -4.85 -20.91 -15.00
CA GLN A 91 -4.76 -19.46 -15.16
C GLN A 91 -4.18 -18.73 -13.95
N VAL A 92 -4.19 -19.33 -12.75
CA VAL A 92 -3.70 -18.71 -11.49
C VAL A 92 -2.33 -18.05 -11.63
N ALA A 93 -1.36 -18.71 -12.27
CA ALA A 93 -0.03 -18.14 -12.45
C ALA A 93 0.02 -16.92 -13.40
N ALA A 94 -0.90 -16.85 -14.37
CA ALA A 94 -1.02 -15.71 -15.28
C ALA A 94 -1.77 -14.54 -14.63
N TYR A 95 -2.83 -14.85 -13.89
CA TYR A 95 -3.60 -13.88 -13.11
C TYR A 95 -2.75 -13.23 -12.02
N ASN A 96 -2.03 -14.01 -11.21
CA ASN A 96 -1.11 -13.48 -10.19
C ASN A 96 -0.05 -12.53 -10.79
N LEU A 97 0.46 -12.83 -11.98
CA LEU A 97 1.41 -11.97 -12.70
C LEU A 97 0.73 -10.68 -13.22
N ALA A 98 -0.49 -10.78 -13.74
CA ALA A 98 -1.27 -9.63 -14.18
C ALA A 98 -1.63 -8.69 -13.01
N GLU A 99 -2.08 -9.25 -11.89
CA GLU A 99 -2.41 -8.50 -10.67
C GLU A 99 -1.15 -7.84 -10.08
N TYR A 100 -0.02 -8.55 -10.03
CA TYR A 100 1.28 -7.95 -9.70
C TYR A 100 1.59 -6.75 -10.61
N VAL A 101 1.54 -6.90 -11.94
CA VAL A 101 1.87 -5.81 -12.87
C VAL A 101 0.93 -4.62 -12.70
N CYS A 102 -0.38 -4.85 -12.55
CA CYS A 102 -1.34 -3.78 -12.29
C CYS A 102 -1.06 -3.06 -10.97
N ALA A 103 -0.92 -3.80 -9.88
CA ALA A 103 -0.73 -3.23 -8.55
C ALA A 103 0.67 -2.64 -8.33
N ALA A 104 1.68 -3.07 -9.10
CA ALA A 104 3.02 -2.47 -9.15
C ALA A 104 3.10 -1.21 -10.03
N SER A 105 2.19 -1.05 -11.00
CA SER A 105 2.05 0.17 -11.81
C SER A 105 1.41 1.32 -11.02
N TYR A 106 0.60 0.98 -10.02
CA TYR A 106 -0.08 1.90 -9.11
C TYR A 106 0.29 1.60 -7.64
N PRO A 107 1.55 1.87 -7.21
CA PRO A 107 1.97 1.72 -5.82
C PRO A 107 1.29 2.77 -4.92
N ILE A 108 1.08 2.42 -3.65
CA ILE A 108 0.45 3.33 -2.68
C ILE A 108 1.46 4.43 -2.34
N ASN A 109 1.00 5.68 -2.25
CA ASN A 109 1.85 6.76 -1.76
C ASN A 109 2.30 6.45 -0.31
N PRO A 110 3.60 6.46 0.05
CA PRO A 110 4.06 6.13 1.39
C PRO A 110 3.41 6.92 2.53
N ASP A 111 2.91 8.14 2.27
CA ASP A 111 2.11 8.93 3.23
C ASP A 111 0.84 8.21 3.75
N PHE A 112 0.36 7.18 3.03
CA PHE A 112 -0.79 6.35 3.42
C PHE A 112 -0.38 4.98 4.01
N MET A 113 0.90 4.74 4.26
CA MET A 113 1.46 3.46 4.71
C MET A 113 1.94 3.51 6.17
N GLY A 114 2.28 2.34 6.71
CA GLY A 114 2.72 2.17 8.10
C GLY A 114 1.56 1.94 9.08
N ALA A 115 1.87 1.99 10.38
CA ALA A 115 0.89 1.80 11.44
C ALA A 115 0.08 3.08 11.68
N TYR A 116 -1.24 2.94 11.86
CA TYR A 116 -2.11 4.07 12.19
C TYR A 116 -1.77 4.66 13.56
N THR A 117 -1.69 5.99 13.64
CA THR A 117 -1.57 6.71 14.92
C THR A 117 -2.87 6.69 15.71
N ASP A 118 -2.82 6.91 17.04
CA ASP A 118 -3.98 6.99 17.93
C ASP A 118 -5.10 7.89 17.41
N ARG A 119 -4.75 9.00 16.73
CA ARG A 119 -5.71 9.91 16.09
C ARG A 119 -6.45 9.24 14.93
N GLN A 120 -5.74 8.48 14.11
CA GLN A 120 -6.30 7.77 12.96
C GLN A 120 -7.15 6.57 13.43
N ILE A 121 -6.70 5.87 14.46
CA ILE A 121 -7.49 4.82 15.12
C ILE A 121 -8.75 5.41 15.77
N SER A 122 -8.67 6.62 16.36
CA SER A 122 -9.84 7.36 16.85
C SER A 122 -10.81 7.75 15.72
N ILE A 123 -10.31 8.13 14.54
CA ILE A 123 -11.15 8.43 13.36
C ILE A 123 -11.80 7.15 12.82
N GLN A 124 -11.07 6.03 12.81
CA GLN A 124 -11.62 4.73 12.47
C GLN A 124 -12.68 4.26 13.48
N TYR A 125 -12.53 4.56 14.77
CA TYR A 125 -13.57 4.32 15.78
C TYR A 125 -14.85 5.10 15.46
N ASP A 126 -14.74 6.41 15.16
CA ASP A 126 -15.89 7.24 14.79
C ASP A 126 -16.59 6.69 13.55
N TRP A 127 -15.84 6.29 12.52
CA TRP A 127 -16.38 5.65 11.33
C TRP A 127 -17.07 4.31 11.64
N THR A 128 -16.44 3.45 12.45
CA THR A 128 -17.01 2.17 12.88
C THR A 128 -18.35 2.36 13.62
N VAL A 129 -18.43 3.32 14.54
CA VAL A 129 -19.61 3.56 15.39
C VAL A 129 -20.73 4.30 14.64
N ASP A 130 -20.41 5.36 13.88
CA ASP A 130 -21.40 6.23 13.26
C ASP A 130 -21.78 5.81 11.83
N SER A 131 -20.97 4.99 11.15
CA SER A 131 -21.21 4.54 9.76
C SER A 131 -21.28 3.02 9.60
N VAL A 132 -20.27 2.25 10.02
CA VAL A 132 -20.21 0.80 9.74
C VAL A 132 -21.31 0.03 10.48
N ILE A 133 -21.39 0.15 11.81
CA ILE A 133 -22.37 -0.57 12.63
C ILE A 133 -23.82 -0.19 12.26
N PRO A 134 -24.18 1.10 12.06
CA PRO A 134 -25.51 1.48 11.57
C PRO A 134 -25.84 0.93 10.18
N CYS A 135 -24.87 0.91 9.26
CA CYS A 135 -25.06 0.37 7.91
C CYS A 135 -25.34 -1.13 7.93
N LEU A 136 -24.52 -1.92 8.63
CA LEU A 136 -24.73 -3.37 8.78
C LEU A 136 -26.06 -3.69 9.47
N ARG A 137 -26.46 -2.90 10.48
CA ARG A 137 -27.77 -3.03 11.14
C ARG A 137 -28.94 -2.64 10.22
N ALA A 138 -28.75 -1.75 9.25
CA ALA A 138 -29.75 -1.38 8.24
C ALA A 138 -29.87 -2.43 7.12
N GLU A 139 -28.77 -3.09 6.76
CA GLU A 139 -28.72 -4.28 5.89
C GLU A 139 -29.36 -5.53 6.52
N GLY A 140 -29.70 -5.46 7.82
CA GLY A 140 -30.45 -6.49 8.55
C GLY A 140 -29.59 -7.40 9.44
N TYR A 141 -28.28 -7.17 9.52
CA TYR A 141 -27.38 -7.94 10.36
C TYR A 141 -27.47 -7.51 11.84
N THR A 142 -27.28 -8.47 12.74
CA THR A 142 -27.13 -8.18 14.17
C THR A 142 -25.65 -8.09 14.48
N ILE A 143 -25.17 -6.86 14.68
CA ILE A 143 -23.80 -6.54 15.10
C ILE A 143 -23.83 -6.17 16.58
N SER A 144 -22.84 -6.61 17.36
CA SER A 144 -22.65 -6.27 18.76
C SER A 144 -22.45 -4.76 18.99
N ASP A 145 -22.51 -4.31 20.25
CA ASP A 145 -22.18 -2.92 20.58
C ASP A 145 -20.66 -2.77 20.75
N PRO A 146 -20.06 -1.67 20.26
CA PRO A 146 -18.61 -1.51 20.22
C PRO A 146 -18.00 -1.37 21.63
N PRO A 147 -16.69 -1.68 21.80
CA PRO A 147 -15.95 -1.34 23.01
C PRO A 147 -15.89 0.18 23.22
N SER A 148 -15.37 0.64 24.36
CA SER A 148 -15.04 2.07 24.52
C SER A 148 -13.92 2.46 23.54
N ARG A 149 -13.89 3.75 23.12
CA ARG A 149 -12.81 4.29 22.28
C ARG A 149 -11.42 4.02 22.85
N GLU A 150 -11.28 4.11 24.18
CA GLU A 150 -10.04 3.82 24.91
C GLU A 150 -9.57 2.39 24.64
N VAL A 151 -10.44 1.40 24.88
CA VAL A 151 -10.14 -0.02 24.60
C VAL A 151 -9.92 -0.26 23.10
N PHE A 152 -10.71 0.36 22.22
CA PHE A 152 -10.55 0.22 20.76
C PHE A 152 -9.18 0.70 20.29
N ILE A 153 -8.65 1.79 20.86
CA ILE A 153 -7.31 2.29 20.55
C ILE A 153 -6.24 1.35 21.15
N GLU A 154 -6.39 0.95 22.42
CA GLU A 154 -5.44 0.07 23.11
C GLU A 154 -5.30 -1.32 22.44
N THR A 155 -6.38 -1.88 21.89
CA THR A 155 -6.36 -3.23 21.28
C THR A 155 -6.25 -3.23 19.75
N TYR A 156 -6.25 -2.09 19.06
CA TYR A 156 -6.36 -2.02 17.59
C TYR A 156 -5.35 -2.89 16.81
N THR A 157 -4.13 -3.06 17.34
CA THR A 157 -3.05 -3.83 16.70
C THR A 157 -2.90 -5.26 17.25
N THR A 158 -3.73 -5.68 18.20
CA THR A 158 -3.58 -6.95 18.94
C THR A 158 -4.86 -7.76 19.07
N ASP A 159 -6.01 -7.11 19.27
CA ASP A 159 -7.36 -7.69 19.32
C ASP A 159 -8.37 -6.64 18.80
N PRO A 160 -8.36 -6.32 17.49
CA PRO A 160 -9.19 -5.26 16.92
C PRO A 160 -10.68 -5.64 16.89
N PHE A 161 -11.54 -4.70 17.32
CA PHE A 161 -12.97 -4.84 17.11
C PHE A 161 -13.34 -4.56 15.65
N TYR A 162 -13.77 -5.61 14.94
CA TYR A 162 -14.03 -5.59 13.50
C TYR A 162 -15.42 -6.18 13.18
N PRO A 163 -16.45 -5.33 12.93
CA PRO A 163 -17.85 -5.75 12.78
C PRO A 163 -18.10 -6.85 11.73
N PHE A 164 -17.34 -6.88 10.63
CA PHE A 164 -17.53 -7.87 9.57
C PHE A 164 -17.13 -9.30 10.02
N ALA A 165 -16.33 -9.48 11.07
CA ALA A 165 -16.06 -10.81 11.62
C ALA A 165 -17.29 -11.47 12.26
N GLU A 166 -18.25 -10.68 12.76
CA GLU A 166 -19.53 -11.20 13.28
C GLU A 166 -20.39 -11.85 12.16
N LEU A 167 -20.02 -11.64 10.89
CA LEU A 167 -20.73 -12.16 9.72
C LEU A 167 -20.10 -13.43 9.13
N PHE A 168 -18.89 -13.84 9.58
CA PHE A 168 -18.19 -15.00 8.99
C PHE A 168 -18.98 -16.31 9.10
N ASP A 169 -19.74 -16.52 10.17
CA ASP A 169 -20.59 -17.70 10.36
C ASP A 169 -21.81 -17.74 9.41
N LEU A 170 -22.14 -16.64 8.72
CA LEU A 170 -23.30 -16.55 7.82
C LEU A 170 -23.07 -17.17 6.43
N GLN A 171 -21.81 -17.51 6.10
CA GLN A 171 -21.44 -18.16 4.84
C GLN A 171 -21.89 -17.40 3.57
N LEU A 172 -21.86 -16.06 3.62
CA LEU A 172 -22.11 -15.22 2.44
C LEU A 172 -21.14 -15.58 1.30
N SER A 173 -21.61 -15.55 0.06
CA SER A 173 -20.76 -15.71 -1.13
C SER A 173 -19.84 -14.52 -1.34
N ASN A 174 -18.76 -14.69 -2.11
CA ASN A 174 -17.82 -13.62 -2.44
C ASN A 174 -18.53 -12.39 -3.06
N ALA A 175 -19.54 -12.63 -3.90
CA ALA A 175 -20.35 -11.57 -4.50
C ALA A 175 -21.20 -10.81 -3.45
N GLU A 176 -21.76 -11.51 -2.46
CA GLU A 176 -22.51 -10.90 -1.36
C GLU A 176 -21.59 -10.10 -0.40
N TRP A 177 -20.41 -10.63 -0.06
CA TRP A 177 -19.38 -9.89 0.70
C TRP A 177 -18.97 -8.60 -0.01
N ASN A 178 -18.50 -8.70 -1.26
CA ASN A 178 -18.03 -7.55 -2.02
C ASN A 178 -19.14 -6.50 -2.22
N ALA A 179 -20.38 -6.93 -2.49
CA ALA A 179 -21.51 -6.03 -2.58
C ALA A 179 -21.83 -5.35 -1.23
N LEU A 180 -21.66 -6.05 -0.09
CA LEU A 180 -21.87 -5.50 1.25
C LEU A 180 -20.78 -4.48 1.61
N GLU A 181 -19.51 -4.76 1.33
CA GLU A 181 -18.39 -3.83 1.56
C GLU A 181 -18.55 -2.53 0.77
N VAL A 182 -19.04 -2.60 -0.47
CA VAL A 182 -19.38 -1.41 -1.28
C VAL A 182 -20.52 -0.58 -0.69
N ARG A 183 -21.46 -1.19 0.05
CA ARG A 183 -22.57 -0.47 0.72
C ARG A 183 -22.19 0.02 2.11
N CYS A 184 -21.36 -0.73 2.84
CA CYS A 184 -20.90 -0.43 4.20
C CYS A 184 -19.35 -0.44 4.23
N PRO A 185 -18.67 0.60 3.68
CA PRO A 185 -17.21 0.62 3.62
C PRO A 185 -16.59 0.51 5.00
N GLN A 186 -15.65 -0.42 5.17
CA GLN A 186 -15.16 -0.82 6.49
C GLN A 186 -14.17 0.18 7.09
N ILE A 187 -13.29 0.71 6.25
CA ILE A 187 -12.25 1.68 6.61
C ILE A 187 -12.79 3.09 6.41
N ALA A 188 -12.41 4.02 7.29
CA ALA A 188 -12.74 5.42 7.15
C ALA A 188 -12.12 6.01 5.86
N PRO A 189 -12.87 6.77 5.05
CA PRO A 189 -12.36 7.37 3.82
C PRO A 189 -10.99 8.06 3.98
N THR A 190 -10.10 7.86 3.02
CA THR A 190 -8.67 8.24 3.11
C THR A 190 -8.48 9.72 3.41
N ASN A 191 -9.36 10.59 2.91
CA ASN A 191 -9.33 12.03 3.19
C ASN A 191 -9.76 12.42 4.62
N LEU A 192 -10.48 11.55 5.34
CA LEU A 192 -10.77 11.67 6.76
C LEU A 192 -9.67 11.04 7.61
N LEU A 193 -9.12 9.90 7.17
CA LEU A 193 -8.14 9.09 7.89
C LEU A 193 -6.69 9.60 7.74
N PHE A 194 -6.39 10.30 6.65
CA PHE A 194 -5.11 10.98 6.37
C PHE A 194 -5.37 12.45 5.95
N PRO A 195 -5.99 13.27 6.82
CA PRO A 195 -6.48 14.59 6.43
C PRO A 195 -5.35 15.60 6.16
N ASP A 196 -4.15 15.32 6.66
CA ASP A 196 -2.96 16.16 6.55
C ASP A 196 -2.06 15.79 5.34
N ALA A 197 -2.45 14.80 4.52
CA ALA A 197 -1.71 14.32 3.35
C ALA A 197 -2.24 14.91 2.02
N ASN A 198 -2.35 16.25 1.94
CA ASN A 198 -2.87 17.01 0.79
C ASN A 198 -1.95 18.17 0.38
#